data_AF-A0ABD3VN10-F1
#
_entry.id   AF-A0ABD3VN10-F1
#
_cell.length_a   1.000
_cell.length_b   1.000
_cell.length_c   1.000
_cell.angle_alpha   90.00
_cell.angle_beta   90.00
_cell.angle_gamma   90.00
#
_symmetry.space_group_name_H-M   'P 1'
#
loop_
_entity.id
_entity.type
_entity.pdbx_description
1 polymer ?
#
loop_
_entity_poly.entity_id
_entity_poly.type
_entity_poly.pdbx_seq_one_letter_code
_entity_poly.pdbx_strand_id
1 'polypeptide(L)'
;MESLKVHILGSSFVRRLMFFTGCSSLLRTEHMNVTFDGRSGAIIPDFFDSELNISYIPDVVFIKLGENDIERFSRTEILANILRLVITLKEKGVRHVFVCQLLPRKSTRTMTPKQFYYGKRFINRRLSRLFHGQKGVTFQKIRKFRNIYMHRNGVHLSNLGNRWLLKNIISLVKRHIQ
;
A
#
# COMPACT_ATOMS: atom_id res chain seq x y z
N MET A 1 20.83 -18.66 -3.95
CA MET A 1 20.15 -17.74 -3.01
C MET A 1 18.65 -17.90 -3.19
N GLU A 2 17.90 -18.05 -2.09
CA GLU A 2 16.44 -18.05 -2.19
C GLU A 2 15.92 -16.68 -2.64
N SER A 3 14.94 -16.68 -3.55
CA SER A 3 14.29 -15.46 -4.03
C SER A 3 13.49 -14.80 -2.90
N LEU A 4 13.62 -13.48 -2.73
CA LEU A 4 12.87 -12.71 -1.73
C LEU A 4 11.35 -12.81 -2.00
N LYS A 5 10.58 -13.19 -0.99
CA LYS A 5 9.11 -13.26 -1.06
C LYS A 5 8.51 -11.92 -0.66
N VAL A 6 7.92 -11.22 -1.63
CA VAL A 6 7.27 -9.92 -1.43
C VAL A 6 5.76 -10.08 -1.58
N HIS A 7 4.99 -9.52 -0.66
CA HIS A 7 3.54 -9.48 -0.75
C HIS A 7 3.05 -8.03 -0.78
N ILE A 8 2.25 -7.68 -1.79
CA ILE A 8 1.68 -6.34 -1.96
C ILE A 8 0.20 -6.40 -1.61
N LEU A 9 -0.16 -5.74 -0.52
CA LEU A 9 -1.51 -5.71 0.02
C LEU A 9 -2.13 -4.34 -0.23
N GLY A 10 -3.35 -4.30 -0.77
CA GLY A 10 -4.00 -3.02 -0.99
C GLY A 10 -5.39 -3.06 -1.58
N SER A 11 -5.88 -1.86 -1.83
CA SER A 11 -7.23 -1.67 -2.36
C SER A 11 -7.25 -1.81 -3.90
N SER A 12 -8.19 -1.12 -4.55
CA SER A 12 -8.29 -0.98 -6.01
C SER A 12 -6.98 -0.58 -6.71
N PHE A 13 -6.05 0.10 -6.04
CA PHE A 13 -4.73 0.41 -6.62
C PHE A 13 -3.91 -0.85 -6.89
N VAL A 14 -3.87 -1.77 -5.92
CA VAL A 14 -3.14 -3.04 -6.05
C VAL A 14 -3.87 -3.96 -7.02
N ARG A 15 -5.21 -4.04 -6.94
CA ARG A 15 -6.00 -4.82 -7.90
C ARG A 15 -5.75 -4.39 -9.35
N ARG A 16 -5.71 -3.08 -9.61
CA ARG A 16 -5.39 -2.54 -10.95
C ARG A 16 -3.94 -2.78 -11.35
N LEU A 17 -3.03 -2.83 -10.38
CA LEU A 17 -1.63 -3.16 -10.63
C LEU A 17 -1.49 -4.62 -11.09
N MET A 18 -2.23 -5.57 -10.50
CA MET A 18 -2.29 -6.97 -10.94
C MET A 18 -2.73 -7.08 -12.40
N PHE A 19 -3.85 -6.42 -12.76
CA PHE A 19 -4.31 -6.39 -14.15
C PHE A 19 -3.30 -5.73 -15.09
N PHE A 20 -2.63 -4.66 -14.64
CA PHE A 20 -1.63 -3.95 -15.43
C PHE A 20 -0.38 -4.80 -15.71
N THR A 21 0.04 -5.66 -14.79
CA THR A 21 1.20 -6.54 -15.01
C THR A 21 0.85 -7.78 -15.84
N GLY A 22 -0.43 -8.04 -16.10
CA GLY A 22 -0.88 -9.28 -16.75
C GLY A 22 -0.69 -10.52 -15.87
N CYS A 23 -0.26 -10.34 -14.61
CA CYS A 23 -0.08 -11.43 -13.67
C CYS A 23 -1.31 -11.55 -12.79
N SER A 24 -1.97 -12.71 -12.82
CA SER A 24 -3.14 -12.97 -11.99
C SER A 24 -2.83 -12.95 -10.49
N SER A 25 -1.60 -13.28 -10.09
CA SER A 25 -1.24 -13.33 -8.66
C SER A 25 0.26 -13.20 -8.37
N LEU A 26 1.16 -13.63 -9.27
CA LEU A 26 2.60 -13.70 -9.02
C LEU A 26 3.42 -13.08 -10.16
N LEU A 27 4.30 -12.14 -9.81
CA LEU A 27 5.35 -11.61 -10.69
C LEU A 27 6.70 -12.16 -10.20
N ARG A 28 7.33 -13.02 -11.02
CA ARG A 28 8.67 -13.54 -10.76
C ARG A 28 9.72 -12.65 -11.40
N THR A 29 10.78 -12.35 -10.67
CA THR A 29 12.01 -11.81 -11.23
C THR A 29 13.20 -12.64 -10.72
N GLU A 30 14.39 -12.37 -11.23
CA GLU A 30 15.62 -13.11 -10.86
C GLU A 30 15.87 -13.21 -9.34
N HIS A 31 15.50 -12.20 -8.56
CA HIS A 31 15.76 -12.14 -7.11
C HIS A 31 14.52 -12.06 -6.23
N MET A 32 13.30 -12.01 -6.80
CA MET A 32 12.08 -11.81 -6.01
C MET A 32 10.86 -12.49 -6.61
N ASN A 33 9.99 -12.96 -5.72
CA ASN A 33 8.65 -13.45 -6.01
C ASN A 33 7.65 -12.46 -5.41
N VAL A 34 6.93 -11.72 -6.25
CA VAL A 34 5.98 -10.70 -5.82
C VAL A 34 4.56 -11.21 -5.96
N THR A 35 3.85 -11.36 -4.85
CA THR A 35 2.42 -11.66 -4.84
C THR A 35 1.59 -10.42 -4.56
N PHE A 36 0.33 -10.43 -5.00
CA PHE A 36 -0.59 -9.30 -4.86
C PHE A 36 -1.90 -9.75 -4.19
N ASP A 37 -2.34 -9.04 -3.15
CA ASP A 37 -3.70 -9.10 -2.58
C ASP A 37 -4.36 -7.73 -2.77
N GLY A 38 -5.07 -7.58 -3.88
CA GLY A 38 -5.75 -6.34 -4.29
C GLY A 38 -7.26 -6.46 -4.25
N ARG A 39 -7.91 -5.81 -3.28
CA ARG A 39 -9.38 -5.87 -3.11
C ARG A 39 -10.06 -4.56 -3.49
N SER A 40 -11.02 -4.61 -4.42
CA SER A 40 -11.75 -3.41 -4.86
C SER A 40 -12.54 -2.79 -3.70
N GLY A 41 -12.40 -1.49 -3.47
CA GLY A 41 -13.14 -0.78 -2.42
C GLY A 41 -12.69 -1.10 -0.99
N ALA A 42 -11.67 -1.94 -0.82
CA ALA A 42 -11.28 -2.42 0.50
C ALA A 42 -10.75 -1.32 1.41
N ILE A 43 -11.01 -1.51 2.69
CA ILE A 43 -10.55 -0.73 3.84
C ILE A 43 -9.59 -1.57 4.67
N ILE A 44 -8.89 -0.95 5.62
CA ILE A 44 -7.91 -1.64 6.47
C ILE A 44 -8.52 -2.81 7.25
N PRO A 45 -9.73 -2.66 7.86
CA PRO A 45 -10.35 -3.76 8.60
C PRO A 45 -10.61 -5.04 7.80
N ASP A 46 -10.80 -4.94 6.48
CA ASP A 46 -11.05 -6.11 5.61
C ASP A 46 -9.88 -7.11 5.61
N PHE A 47 -8.72 -6.73 6.15
CA PHE A 47 -7.50 -7.53 6.21
C PHE A 47 -7.17 -8.04 7.63
N PHE A 48 -8.06 -7.84 8.61
CA PHE A 48 -7.91 -8.41 9.95
C PHE A 48 -8.53 -9.81 10.07
N ASP A 49 -9.75 -9.99 9.56
CA ASP A 49 -10.57 -11.20 9.81
C ASP A 49 -10.51 -12.22 8.68
N SER A 50 -10.26 -11.79 7.43
CA SER A 50 -9.79 -12.74 6.45
C SER A 50 -8.41 -13.16 6.95
N GLU A 51 -8.18 -14.44 7.20
CA GLU A 51 -6.83 -14.98 7.16
C GLU A 51 -6.15 -14.26 6.00
N LEU A 52 -5.17 -13.41 6.30
CA LEU A 52 -4.29 -12.88 5.28
C LEU A 52 -3.89 -14.13 4.51
N ASN A 53 -4.49 -14.34 3.33
CA ASN A 53 -4.54 -15.61 2.61
C ASN A 53 -3.18 -15.82 1.94
N ILE A 54 -2.14 -15.66 2.76
CA ILE A 54 -0.77 -15.87 2.44
C ILE A 54 -0.52 -17.26 2.98
N SER A 55 -0.56 -18.23 2.08
CA SER A 55 -0.22 -19.63 2.33
C SER A 55 1.24 -19.82 2.79
N TYR A 56 1.98 -18.72 2.96
CA TYR A 56 3.37 -18.64 3.37
C TYR A 56 3.63 -17.31 4.10
N ILE A 57 4.70 -17.22 4.89
CA ILE A 57 5.11 -15.96 5.53
C ILE A 57 6.00 -15.18 4.54
N PRO A 58 5.61 -13.99 4.06
CA PRO A 58 6.44 -13.20 3.16
C PRO A 58 7.56 -12.51 3.94
N ASP A 59 8.69 -12.31 3.27
CA ASP A 59 9.81 -11.55 3.84
C ASP A 59 9.47 -10.08 3.97
N VAL A 60 8.79 -9.55 2.95
CA VAL A 60 8.46 -8.13 2.84
C VAL A 60 7.00 -7.95 2.49
N VAL A 61 6.31 -7.06 3.22
CA VAL A 61 4.95 -6.65 2.90
C VAL A 61 4.89 -5.18 2.52
N PHE A 62 4.21 -4.86 1.42
CA PHE A 62 3.88 -3.50 0.99
C PHE A 62 2.41 -3.22 1.22
N ILE A 63 2.09 -2.30 2.10
CA ILE A 63 0.71 -1.89 2.42
C ILE A 63 0.36 -0.64 1.62
N LYS A 64 -0.65 -0.77 0.75
CA LYS A 64 -1.26 0.31 -0.04
C LYS A 64 -2.77 0.39 0.24
N LEU A 65 -3.09 0.76 1.48
CA LEU A 65 -4.44 0.93 2.03
C LEU A 65 -4.61 2.26 2.73
N GLY A 66 -5.85 2.63 3.05
CA GLY A 66 -6.18 3.80 3.86
C GLY A 66 -6.92 4.91 3.10
N GLU A 67 -6.91 4.92 1.76
CA GLU A 67 -7.62 5.97 1.02
C GLU A 67 -9.15 5.85 1.12
N ASN A 68 -9.70 4.65 1.16
CA ASN A 68 -11.15 4.47 1.33
C ASN A 68 -11.57 4.76 2.78
N ASP A 69 -10.68 4.53 3.73
CA ASP A 69 -10.88 4.69 5.15
C ASP A 69 -11.06 6.16 5.56
N ILE A 70 -10.40 7.10 4.86
CA ILE A 70 -10.55 8.55 5.09
C ILE A 70 -12.01 8.98 5.05
N GLU A 71 -12.81 8.35 4.18
CA GLU A 71 -14.22 8.69 3.97
C GLU A 71 -15.18 8.00 4.95
N ARG A 72 -14.66 7.12 5.81
CA ARG A 72 -15.47 6.23 6.68
C ARG A 72 -15.13 6.31 8.15
N PHE A 73 -13.89 6.64 8.49
CA PHE A 73 -13.39 6.57 9.86
C PHE A 73 -12.73 7.89 10.28
N SER A 74 -12.63 8.09 11.59
CA SER A 74 -11.81 9.19 12.12
C SER A 74 -10.33 8.96 11.81
N ARG A 75 -9.56 10.04 11.82
CA ARG A 75 -8.10 9.98 11.57
C ARG A 75 -7.37 9.10 12.59
N THR A 76 -7.85 9.06 13.82
CA THR A 76 -7.26 8.26 14.90
C THR A 76 -7.53 6.78 14.68
N GLU A 77 -8.76 6.41 14.32
CA GLU A 77 -9.11 5.03 13.98
C GLU A 77 -8.30 4.52 12.79
N ILE A 78 -8.11 5.32 11.74
CA ILE A 78 -7.28 4.93 10.59
C ILE A 78 -5.84 4.64 11.02
N LEU A 79 -5.26 5.50 11.88
CA LEU A 79 -3.90 5.29 12.39
C LEU A 79 -3.82 4.02 13.25
N ALA A 80 -4.80 3.80 14.13
CA ALA A 80 -4.87 2.61 14.98
C ALA A 80 -5.00 1.34 14.13
N ASN A 81 -5.85 1.36 13.10
CA ASN A 81 -6.02 0.23 12.19
C ASN A 81 -4.74 -0.07 11.40
N ILE A 82 -4.04 0.94 10.88
CA ILE A 82 -2.75 0.72 10.20
C ILE A 82 -1.73 0.13 11.17
N LEU A 83 -1.65 0.65 12.41
CA LEU A 83 -0.72 0.15 13.41
C LEU A 83 -1.03 -1.30 13.77
N ARG A 84 -2.30 -1.63 14.03
CA ARG A 84 -2.76 -2.99 14.30
C ARG A 84 -2.38 -3.94 13.16
N LEU A 85 -2.60 -3.54 11.90
CA LEU A 85 -2.22 -4.35 10.74
C LEU A 85 -0.70 -4.60 10.69
N VAL A 86 0.11 -3.56 10.93
CA VAL A 86 1.56 -3.70 10.98
C VAL A 86 1.97 -4.67 12.10
N ILE A 87 1.42 -4.52 13.31
CA ILE A 87 1.70 -5.40 14.44
C ILE A 87 1.37 -6.85 14.08
N THR A 88 0.16 -7.11 13.57
CA THR A 88 -0.25 -8.46 13.16
C THR A 88 0.69 -9.08 12.12
N LEU A 89 1.17 -8.29 11.15
CA LEU A 89 2.15 -8.78 10.16
C LEU A 89 3.50 -9.09 10.79
N LYS A 90 3.96 -8.26 11.74
CA LYS A 90 5.22 -8.48 12.47
C LYS A 90 5.13 -9.72 13.35
N GLU A 91 4.01 -9.92 14.04
CA GLU A 91 3.74 -11.11 14.87
C GLU A 91 3.70 -12.40 14.03
N LYS A 92 3.20 -12.32 12.78
CA LYS A 92 3.25 -13.43 11.80
C LYS A 92 4.65 -13.69 11.23
N GLY A 93 5.68 -12.95 11.64
CA GLY A 93 7.07 -13.19 11.22
C GLY A 93 7.51 -12.44 9.97
N VAL A 94 6.73 -11.48 9.45
CA VAL A 94 7.17 -10.65 8.33
C VAL A 94 8.42 -9.86 8.72
N ARG A 95 9.50 -9.99 7.94
CA ARG A 95 10.79 -9.34 8.26
C ARG A 95 10.70 -7.83 8.13
N HIS A 96 10.10 -7.33 7.04
CA HIS A 96 9.95 -5.89 6.81
C HIS A 96 8.57 -5.47 6.29
N VAL A 97 8.02 -4.38 6.82
CA VAL A 97 6.73 -3.83 6.39
C VAL A 97 6.90 -2.41 5.87
N PHE A 98 6.54 -2.20 4.61
CA PHE A 98 6.46 -0.87 4.00
C PHE A 98 5.03 -0.35 4.02
N VAL A 99 4.79 0.74 4.76
CA VAL A 99 3.52 1.45 4.74
C VAL A 99 3.61 2.58 3.74
N CYS A 100 2.93 2.45 2.61
CA CYS A 100 2.98 3.45 1.55
C CYS A 100 2.15 4.68 1.91
N GLN A 101 2.63 5.85 1.49
CA GLN A 101 1.87 7.08 1.61
C GLN A 101 0.52 6.97 0.91
N LEU A 102 -0.50 7.58 1.52
CA LEU A 102 -1.80 7.76 0.88
C LEU A 102 -1.67 8.74 -0.30
N LEU A 103 -2.24 8.35 -1.43
CA LEU A 103 -2.22 9.12 -2.69
C LEU A 103 -3.35 10.17 -2.73
N PRO A 104 -3.16 11.28 -3.46
CA PRO A 104 -4.23 12.26 -3.63
C PRO A 104 -5.38 11.69 -4.45
N ARG A 105 -6.60 12.18 -4.18
CA ARG A 105 -7.79 12.00 -5.02
C ARG A 105 -8.27 13.37 -5.49
N LYS A 106 -8.76 13.43 -6.72
CA LYS A 106 -9.50 14.57 -7.27
C LYS A 106 -11.01 14.41 -7.10
N SER A 107 -11.49 13.18 -6.91
CA SER A 107 -12.89 12.85 -6.68
C SER A 107 -13.04 11.99 -5.43
N THR A 108 -14.10 12.23 -4.67
CA THR A 108 -14.46 11.55 -3.42
C THR A 108 -15.98 11.32 -3.41
N ARG A 109 -16.46 10.39 -2.60
CA ARG A 109 -17.87 10.00 -2.54
C ARG A 109 -18.66 10.80 -1.51
N THR A 110 -18.11 10.94 -0.29
CA THR A 110 -18.88 11.47 0.87
C THR A 110 -18.33 12.78 1.43
N MET A 111 -17.23 13.29 0.89
CA MET A 111 -16.61 14.53 1.35
C MET A 111 -16.03 15.34 0.21
N THR A 112 -15.60 16.58 0.49
CA THR A 112 -14.91 17.41 -0.50
C THR A 112 -13.46 16.94 -0.73
N PRO A 113 -12.88 17.16 -1.93
CA PRO A 113 -11.47 16.87 -2.18
C PRO A 113 -10.51 17.61 -1.23
N LYS A 114 -10.89 18.79 -0.75
CA LYS A 114 -10.14 19.57 0.23
C LYS A 114 -10.10 18.88 1.60
N GLN A 115 -11.24 18.39 2.10
CA GLN A 115 -11.29 17.60 3.34
C GLN A 115 -10.46 16.33 3.25
N PHE A 116 -10.58 15.59 2.13
CA PHE A 116 -9.77 14.40 1.86
C PHE A 116 -8.28 14.72 1.86
N TYR A 117 -7.87 15.80 1.18
CA TYR A 117 -6.48 16.24 1.14
C TYR A 117 -5.91 16.49 2.54
N TYR A 118 -6.66 17.17 3.41
CA TYR A 118 -6.22 17.39 4.80
C TYR A 118 -6.15 16.12 5.62
N GLY A 119 -7.14 15.22 5.51
CA GLY A 119 -7.13 13.91 6.16
C GLY A 119 -5.91 13.09 5.75
N LYS A 120 -5.70 12.95 4.44
CA LYS A 120 -4.54 12.30 3.84
C LYS A 120 -3.21 12.89 4.31
N ARG A 121 -3.08 14.24 4.32
CA ARG A 121 -1.86 14.93 4.77
C ARG A 121 -1.59 14.68 6.24
N PHE A 122 -2.63 14.70 7.08
CA PHE A 122 -2.53 14.41 8.51
C PHE A 122 -2.03 12.98 8.73
N ILE A 123 -2.68 11.99 8.11
CA ILE A 123 -2.37 10.57 8.27
C ILE A 123 -0.94 10.29 7.80
N ASN A 124 -0.56 10.72 6.58
CA ASN A 124 0.80 10.52 6.06
C ASN A 124 1.87 11.14 6.98
N ARG A 125 1.62 12.33 7.53
CA ARG A 125 2.56 12.98 8.46
C ARG A 125 2.69 12.20 9.77
N ARG A 126 1.59 11.68 10.30
CA ARG A 126 1.59 10.89 11.54
C ARG A 126 2.27 9.54 11.34
N LEU A 127 1.94 8.80 10.29
CA LEU A 127 2.62 7.53 9.95
C LEU A 127 4.12 7.72 9.72
N SER A 128 4.51 8.79 9.02
CA SER A 128 5.92 9.11 8.81
C SER A 128 6.70 9.34 10.10
N ARG A 129 6.05 9.84 11.16
CA ARG A 129 6.68 10.04 12.48
C ARG A 129 6.63 8.77 13.31
N LEU A 130 5.50 8.08 13.32
CA LEU A 130 5.30 6.84 14.06
C LEU A 130 6.31 5.78 13.64
N PHE A 131 6.53 5.60 12.34
CA PHE A 131 7.45 4.59 11.81
C PHE A 131 8.88 5.09 11.59
N HIS A 132 9.22 6.30 12.05
CA HIS A 132 10.59 6.77 11.97
C HIS A 132 11.47 6.01 12.98
N GLY A 133 12.56 5.40 12.51
CA GLY A 133 13.47 4.64 13.36
C GLY A 133 12.94 3.28 13.83
N GLN A 134 11.73 2.87 13.46
CA GLN A 134 11.20 1.55 13.83
C GLN A 134 11.88 0.43 13.03
N LYS A 135 12.47 -0.55 13.74
CA LYS A 135 13.14 -1.69 13.11
C LYS A 135 12.12 -2.55 12.35
N GLY A 136 12.41 -2.82 11.08
CA GLY A 136 11.57 -3.68 10.24
C GLY A 136 10.25 -3.05 9.79
N VAL A 137 10.06 -1.74 9.98
CA VAL A 137 8.88 -1.01 9.49
C VAL A 137 9.34 0.30 8.84
N THR A 138 8.77 0.66 7.71
CA THR A 138 9.14 1.91 7.02
C THR A 138 7.92 2.58 6.42
N PHE A 139 7.71 3.84 6.78
CA PHE A 139 6.78 4.69 6.03
C PHE A 139 7.42 5.11 4.70
N GLN A 140 6.88 4.60 3.59
CA GLN A 140 7.40 4.90 2.27
C GLN A 140 6.67 6.11 1.63
N LYS A 141 7.40 7.21 1.50
CA LYS A 141 7.02 8.30 0.59
C LYS A 141 7.35 7.90 -0.84
N ILE A 142 6.34 7.77 -1.69
CA ILE A 142 6.54 7.47 -3.11
C ILE A 142 6.93 8.76 -3.84
N ARG A 143 7.98 8.70 -4.67
CA ARG A 143 8.66 9.84 -5.32
C ARG A 143 7.68 10.74 -6.09
N LYS A 144 7.81 12.07 -5.97
CA LYS A 144 6.97 13.15 -6.59
C LYS A 144 5.80 12.64 -7.46
N PHE A 145 4.65 12.41 -6.84
CA PHE A 145 3.40 12.13 -7.54
C PHE A 145 3.02 13.30 -8.45
N ARG A 146 2.61 13.03 -9.70
CA ARG A 146 2.18 14.04 -10.67
C ARG A 146 0.74 13.76 -11.11
N ASN A 147 0.00 14.83 -11.42
CA ASN A 147 -1.39 14.72 -11.86
C ASN A 147 -1.58 13.85 -13.12
N ILE A 148 -0.57 13.74 -13.98
CA ILE A 148 -0.57 12.86 -15.17
C ILE A 148 -0.69 11.36 -14.82
N TYR A 149 -0.39 10.97 -13.57
CA TYR A 149 -0.52 9.60 -13.10
C TYR A 149 -1.95 9.24 -12.69
N MET A 150 -2.84 10.23 -12.56
CA MET A 150 -4.25 9.99 -12.25
C MET A 150 -5.04 9.62 -13.50
N HIS A 151 -5.96 8.67 -13.33
CA HIS A 151 -7.01 8.39 -14.28
C HIS A 151 -8.03 9.54 -14.32
N ARG A 152 -8.81 9.60 -15.41
CA ARG A 152 -9.86 10.63 -15.62
C ARG A 152 -10.90 10.66 -14.49
N ASN A 153 -11.18 9.52 -13.87
CA ASN A 153 -12.13 9.42 -12.75
C ASN A 153 -11.63 10.07 -11.45
N GLY A 154 -10.39 10.57 -11.39
CA GLY A 154 -9.89 11.30 -10.22
C GLY A 154 -9.71 10.47 -8.96
N VAL A 155 -9.93 9.15 -8.98
CA VAL A 155 -9.75 8.24 -7.83
C VAL A 155 -8.59 7.28 -8.06
N HIS A 156 -8.46 6.77 -9.28
CA HIS A 156 -7.54 5.69 -9.62
C HIS A 156 -6.34 6.18 -10.45
N LEU A 157 -5.34 5.33 -10.62
CA LEU A 157 -4.19 5.62 -11.50
C LEU A 157 -4.50 5.33 -12.97
N SER A 158 -3.89 6.11 -13.86
CA SER A 158 -3.79 5.81 -15.29
C SER A 158 -2.78 4.68 -15.53
N ASN A 159 -2.66 4.17 -16.76
CA ASN A 159 -1.63 3.18 -17.11
C ASN A 159 -0.21 3.69 -16.80
N LEU A 160 0.04 4.98 -17.08
CA LEU A 160 1.30 5.64 -16.70
C LEU A 160 1.48 5.66 -15.18
N GLY A 161 0.41 5.92 -14.43
CA GLY A 161 0.43 5.88 -12.97
C GLY A 161 0.68 4.48 -12.40
N ASN A 162 0.08 3.44 -12.97
CA ASN A 162 0.34 2.04 -12.56
C ASN A 162 1.80 1.66 -12.83
N ARG A 163 2.33 2.01 -14.01
CA ARG A 163 3.76 1.82 -14.33
C ARG A 163 4.66 2.55 -13.34
N TRP A 164 4.32 3.79 -12.99
CA TRP A 164 5.06 4.58 -11.99
C TRP A 164 5.02 3.91 -10.61
N LEU A 165 3.85 3.46 -10.15
CA LEU A 165 3.69 2.80 -8.86
C LEU A 165 4.52 1.51 -8.81
N LEU A 166 4.42 0.67 -9.85
CA LEU A 166 5.20 -0.57 -9.95
C LEU A 166 6.70 -0.30 -9.86
N LYS A 167 7.21 0.65 -10.64
CA LYS A 167 8.64 1.00 -10.63
C LYS A 167 9.10 1.45 -9.24
N ASN A 168 8.28 2.19 -8.50
CA ASN A 168 8.64 2.61 -7.15
C ASN A 168 8.65 1.44 -6.16
N ILE A 169 7.67 0.53 -6.24
CA ILE A 169 7.63 -0.67 -5.38
C ILE A 169 8.85 -1.55 -5.65
N ILE A 170 9.11 -1.91 -6.91
CA ILE A 170 10.26 -2.73 -7.30
C ILE A 170 11.58 -2.06 -6.91
N SER A 171 11.72 -0.76 -7.16
CA SER A 171 12.93 -0.02 -6.77
C SER A 171 13.15 -0.01 -5.26
N LEU A 172 12.07 0.05 -4.47
CA LEU A 172 12.18 0.01 -3.02
C LEU A 172 12.59 -1.36 -2.51
N VAL A 173 11.97 -2.43 -3.04
CA VAL A 173 12.34 -3.81 -2.73
C VAL A 173 13.82 -4.04 -3.03
N LYS A 174 14.30 -3.63 -4.22
CA LYS A 174 15.71 -3.82 -4.61
C LYS A 174 16.69 -3.14 -3.63
N ARG A 175 16.39 -1.92 -3.18
CA ARG A 175 17.20 -1.21 -2.17
C ARG A 175 17.17 -1.84 -0.77
N HIS A 176 16.22 -2.74 -0.52
CA HIS A 176 16.12 -3.43 0.77
C HIS A 176 16.86 -4.78 0.76
N ILE A 177 17.13 -5.33 -0.43
CA ILE A 177 17.91 -6.57 -0.61
C ILE A 177 19.42 -6.29 -0.60
N GLN A 178 19.83 -5.10 -1.06
CA GLN A 178 21.22 -4.61 -1.07
C GLN A 178 21.62 -4.06 0.29
#